data_AF-A0A9P5X014-F1
#
_entry.id   AF-A0A9P5X014-F1
#
_cell.length_a   1.000
_cell.length_b   1.000
_cell.length_c   1.000
_cell.angle_alpha   90.00
_cell.angle_beta   90.00
_cell.angle_gamma   90.00
#
_symmetry.space_group_name_H-M   'P 1'
#
loop_
_entity.id
_entity.type
_entity.pdbx_description
1 polymer ?
#
loop_
_entity_poly.entity_id
_entity_poly.type
_entity_poly.pdbx_seq_one_letter_code
_entity_poly.pdbx_strand_id
1 'polypeptide(L)' 'IVDSKINQHRTCKLLYKVIWLGYEDTDEESSWLLATELAHATELVVDFHAAYPAKPGPL' A
#
# COMPACT_ATOMS: atom_id res chain seq x y z
N ILE A 1 -3.27 2.68 -4.84
CA ILE A 1 -2.47 2.83 -3.59
C ILE A 1 -2.30 4.30 -3.32
N VAL A 2 -2.51 4.76 -2.08
CA VAL A 2 -2.47 6.19 -1.74
C VAL A 2 -1.38 6.56 -0.73
N ASP A 3 -0.84 5.59 0.00
CA ASP A 3 0.26 5.83 0.94
C ASP A 3 1.09 4.56 1.16
N SER A 4 2.31 4.72 1.69
CA SER A 4 3.15 3.62 2.16
C SER A 4 3.91 4.00 3.43
N LYS A 5 4.13 3.01 4.29
CA LYS A 5 4.90 3.18 5.53
C LYS A 5 5.62 1.91 5.93
N ILE A 6 6.71 2.08 6.68
CA ILE A 6 7.41 0.98 7.34
C ILE A 6 6.84 0.83 8.75
N ASN A 7 6.33 -0.35 9.08
CA ASN A 7 5.89 -0.66 10.42
C ASN A 7 7.08 -1.07 11.29
N GLN A 8 7.63 -0.12 12.03
CA GLN A 8 8.77 -0.35 12.92
C GLN A 8 8.43 -1.26 14.11
N HIS A 9 7.15 -1.36 14.50
CA HIS A 9 6.72 -2.18 15.64
C HIS A 9 6.63 -3.68 15.29
N ARG A 10 6.49 -4.03 14.00
CA ARG A 10 6.45 -5.40 13.54
C ARG A 10 7.49 -5.61 12.44
N THR A 11 8.64 -6.15 12.82
CA THR A 11 9.67 -6.69 11.91
C THR A 11 10.11 -5.75 10.78
N CYS A 12 9.87 -4.43 10.90
CA CYS A 12 10.09 -3.44 9.84
C CYS A 12 9.39 -3.80 8.51
N LYS A 13 8.15 -4.29 8.57
CA LYS A 13 7.41 -4.67 7.36
C LYS A 13 6.87 -3.44 6.61
N LEU A 14 6.95 -3.49 5.28
CA LEU A 14 6.38 -2.48 4.40
C LEU A 14 4.87 -2.68 4.25
N LEU A 15 4.12 -1.61 4.50
CA LEU A 15 2.67 -1.55 4.36
C LEU A 15 2.27 -0.52 3.32
N TYR A 16 1.20 -0.83 2.60
CA TYR A 16 0.55 0.04 1.63
C TYR A 16 -0.87 0.35 2.07
N LYS A 17 -1.27 1.62 1.97
CA LYS A 17 -2.65 2.02 2.12
C LYS A 17 -3.35 1.89 0.78
N VAL A 18 -4.33 1.00 0.71
CA VAL A 18 -5.21 0.82 -0.45
C VAL A 18 -6.56 1.44 -0.17
N ILE A 19 -7.21 1.92 -1.22
CA ILE A 19 -8.62 2.32 -1.22
C ILE A 19 -9.33 1.28 -2.07
N TRP A 20 -10.41 0.72 -1.53
CA TRP A 20 -11.21 -0.29 -2.20
C TRP A 20 -12.34 0.38 -2.98
N LEU A 21 -12.32 0.23 -4.31
CA LEU A 21 -13.39 0.72 -5.17
C LEU A 21 -14.68 -0.06 -4.88
N GLY A 22 -15.81 0.64 -4.78
CA GLY A 22 -17.11 0.07 -4.43
C GLY A 22 -17.38 -0.07 -2.93
N TYR A 23 -16.42 0.36 -2.09
CA TYR A 23 -16.55 0.43 -0.63
C TYR A 23 -16.50 1.88 -0.13
N GLU A 24 -16.78 2.84 -1.02
CA GLU A 24 -16.83 4.25 -0.67
C GLU A 24 -17.84 4.47 0.47
N ASP A 25 -17.49 5.33 1.44
CA ASP A 25 -18.34 5.65 2.61
C ASP A 25 -18.60 4.48 3.58
N THR A 26 -17.80 3.41 3.50
CA THR A 26 -17.82 2.30 4.48
C THR A 26 -16.60 2.32 5.39
N ASP A 27 -16.69 1.68 6.55
CA ASP A 27 -15.53 1.45 7.43
C ASP A 27 -14.41 0.63 6.76
N GLU A 28 -14.75 -0.05 5.67
CA GLU A 28 -13.83 -0.87 4.86
C GLU A 28 -13.27 -0.11 3.65
N GLU A 29 -13.52 1.19 3.50
CA GLU A 29 -13.07 1.99 2.35
C GLU A 29 -11.55 1.90 2.13
N SER A 30 -10.77 1.82 3.22
CA SER A 30 -9.32 1.72 3.13
C SER A 30 -8.72 0.69 4.06
N SER A 31 -7.64 0.07 3.62
CA SER A 31 -6.93 -0.94 4.39
C SER A 31 -5.41 -0.76 4.28
N TRP A 32 -4.69 -1.16 5.32
CA TRP A 32 -3.24 -1.28 5.30
C TRP A 32 -2.86 -2.73 5.01
N LEU A 33 -2.32 -2.99 3.83
CA LEU A 33 -1.92 -4.32 3.39
C LEU A 33 -0.40 -4.46 3.38
N LEU A 34 0.09 -5.68 3.58
CA LEU A 34 1.50 -5.99 3.40
C LEU A 34 1.89 -5.92 1.92
N ALA A 35 3.14 -5.54 1.64
CA ALA A 35 3.68 -5.61 0.28
C ALA A 35 3.53 -7.00 -0.34
N THR A 36 3.63 -8.07 0.46
CA THR A 36 3.44 -9.46 0.01
C THR A 36 2.00 -9.78 -0.38
N GLU A 37 1.01 -9.10 0.19
CA GLU A 37 -0.41 -9.28 -0.16
C GLU A 37 -0.75 -8.58 -1.48
N LEU A 38 0.04 -7.58 -1.87
CA LEU A 38 -0.06 -6.89 -3.16
C LEU A 38 0.77 -7.55 -4.27
N ALA A 39 1.29 -8.76 -4.06
CA ALA A 39 2.07 -9.49 -5.06
C ALA A 39 1.31 -9.74 -6.38
N HIS A 40 -0.03 -9.77 -6.34
CA HIS A 40 -0.88 -9.92 -7.52
C HIS A 40 -1.27 -8.60 -8.19
N ALA A 41 -0.88 -7.45 -7.61
CA ALA A 41 -1.23 -6.11 -8.07
C ALA A 41 0.02 -5.23 -8.22
N THR A 42 1.10 -5.81 -8.77
CA THR A 42 2.40 -5.16 -8.92
C THR A 42 2.35 -3.91 -9.78
N GLU A 43 1.47 -3.86 -10.78
CA GLU A 43 1.23 -2.68 -11.61
C GLU A 43 0.85 -1.44 -10.78
N LEU A 44 -0.03 -1.60 -9.79
CA LEU A 44 -0.44 -0.51 -8.91
C LEU A 44 0.70 -0.03 -7.99
N VAL A 45 1.60 -0.94 -7.61
CA VAL A 45 2.79 -0.61 -6.82
C VAL A 45 3.79 0.18 -7.67
N VAL A 46 4.00 -0.23 -8.92
CA VAL A 46 4.88 0.47 -9.87
C VAL A 46 4.35 1.88 -10.15
N ASP A 47 3.07 2.02 -10.48
CA ASP A 47 2.45 3.32 -10.76
C ASP A 47 2.53 4.25 -9.54
N PHE A 48 2.31 3.71 -8.35
CA PHE A 48 2.45 4.47 -7.10
C PHE A 48 3.86 5.02 -6.91
N HIS A 49 4.91 4.21 -7.12
CA HIS A 49 6.29 4.68 -6.95
C HIS A 49 6.77 5.58 -8.09
N ALA A 50 6.20 5.45 -9.28
CA ALA A 50 6.42 6.40 -10.36
C ALA A 50 5.88 7.79 -9.99
N ALA A 51 4.71 7.86 -9.36
CA ALA A 51 4.12 9.11 -8.89
C ALA A 51 4.75 9.64 -7.59
N TYR A 52 5.20 8.74 -6.71
CA TYR A 52 5.70 9.08 -5.37
C TYR A 52 7.06 8.42 -5.07
N PRO A 53 8.15 8.82 -5.76
CA PRO A 53 9.45 8.14 -5.66
C PRO A 53 10.12 8.27 -4.28
N ALA A 54 9.70 9.25 -3.47
CA ALA A 54 10.21 9.44 -2.10
C ALA A 54 9.56 8.51 -1.06
N LYS A 55 8.50 7.79 -1.44
CA LYS A 55 7.76 6.92 -0.52
C LYS A 55 8.48 5.57 -0.34
N PRO A 56 8.40 4.94 0.85
CA PRO A 56 9.00 3.63 1.07
C PRO A 56 8.49 2.58 0.08
N GLY A 57 9.43 1.92 -0.61
CA GLY A 57 9.20 0.84 -1.56
C GLY A 57 9.84 -0.48 -1.13
N PRO A 58 9.44 -1.62 -1.74
CA PRO A 58 10.18 -2.86 -1.58
C PRO A 58 11.61 -2.68 -2.10
N LEU A 59 12.58 -3.19 -1.33
CA LEU A 59 13.99 -3.24 -1.72
C LEU A 59 14.21 -4.23 -2.86
#